data_AF-A0A7L0NWQ6-F1
#
_entry.id   AF-A0A7L0NWQ6-F1
#
_cell.length_a   1.000
_cell.length_b   1.000
_cell.length_c   1.000
_cell.angle_alpha   90.00
_cell.angle_beta   90.00
_cell.angle_gamma   90.00
#
_symmetry.space_group_name_H-M   'P 1'
#
loop_
_entity.id
_entity.type
_entity.pdbx_description
1 polymer ?
#
loop_
_entity_poly.entity_id
_entity_poly.type
_entity_poly.pdbx_seq_one_letter_code
_entity_poly.pdbx_strand_id
1 'polypeptide(L)'
;VPAQGAATLLPSTRVLLKRRELAQVEQELQSQREEFRRRMERLAQRREQLARREDQHRDVVLKFDAFLKAAAARQERALQRAGEEQARALAQGAEAARLHRHLEGLQQHRESLARRLQSLRRFGDYLRDVLASMGQFQDVLAMLVHFGVLAGARAALAQEAEAGQERLAQGRAQLQRYQEETSTELLGTNKELAQLHMSLEAARQDVLQWESCWAHVQSTATQKTLLLGQIKLAVLNLFQLSTAWLKIPMDIALEDTEAQLDMMLLCMRGLTDICATSTHPLRHRGARLSRSQE
;
A
#
# COMPACT_ATOMS: atom_id res chain seq x y z
N VAL A 1 -60.68 -106.12 113.47
CA VAL A 1 -60.83 -107.52 113.95
C VAL A 1 -59.43 -108.00 114.33
N PRO A 2 -59.31 -108.62 115.50
CA PRO A 2 -58.12 -108.71 116.34
C PRO A 2 -57.20 -109.84 115.82
N ALA A 3 -55.97 -110.05 116.30
CA ALA A 3 -55.66 -110.63 117.60
C ALA A 3 -54.12 -110.57 117.78
N GLN A 4 -53.66 -109.95 118.87
CA GLN A 4 -53.16 -110.64 120.08
C GLN A 4 -51.71 -111.08 119.94
N GLY A 5 -50.89 -110.69 120.91
CA GLY A 5 -49.58 -111.29 121.11
C GLY A 5 -48.50 -110.36 121.64
N ALA A 6 -48.80 -109.52 122.64
CA ALA A 6 -47.76 -109.06 123.55
C ALA A 6 -47.22 -110.30 124.29
N ALA A 7 -46.03 -110.76 123.92
CA ALA A 7 -45.29 -111.77 124.66
C ALA A 7 -43.82 -111.33 124.74
N THR A 8 -43.50 -110.71 125.87
CA THR A 8 -42.20 -110.65 126.55
C THR A 8 -41.02 -111.24 125.76
N LEU A 9 -40.41 -110.44 124.87
CA LEU A 9 -39.13 -110.80 124.26
C LEU A 9 -38.01 -110.40 125.22
N LEU A 10 -37.26 -111.40 125.71
CA LEU A 10 -36.02 -111.20 126.47
C LEU A 10 -35.06 -110.26 125.69
N PRO A 11 -34.23 -109.46 126.39
CA PRO A 11 -33.24 -108.58 125.76
C PRO A 11 -32.39 -109.28 124.69
N SER A 12 -32.10 -110.57 124.87
CA SER A 12 -31.29 -111.39 123.95
C SER A 12 -31.93 -111.62 122.56
N THR A 13 -33.25 -111.73 122.44
CA THR A 13 -33.92 -111.91 121.12
C THR A 13 -34.10 -110.58 120.38
N ARG A 14 -34.24 -109.46 121.10
CA ARG A 14 -34.18 -108.10 120.52
C ARG A 14 -32.78 -107.75 120.01
N VAL A 15 -31.73 -108.14 120.73
CA VAL A 15 -30.33 -107.95 120.29
C VAL A 15 -30.01 -108.77 119.05
N LEU A 16 -30.52 -110.00 118.93
CA LEU A 16 -30.32 -110.83 117.74
C LEU A 16 -31.07 -110.30 116.52
N LEU A 17 -32.31 -109.83 116.68
CA LEU A 17 -33.04 -109.16 115.60
C LEU A 17 -32.37 -107.83 115.20
N LYS A 18 -31.92 -107.02 116.17
CA LYS A 18 -31.14 -105.80 115.89
C LYS A 18 -29.78 -106.07 115.26
N ARG A 19 -29.11 -107.18 115.59
CA ARG A 19 -27.88 -107.62 114.92
C ARG A 19 -28.13 -108.11 113.49
N ARG A 20 -29.27 -108.78 113.25
CA ARG A 20 -29.67 -109.21 111.90
C ARG A 20 -30.11 -108.01 111.05
N GLU A 21 -30.82 -107.05 111.64
CA GLU A 21 -31.14 -105.75 111.03
C GLU A 21 -29.87 -104.94 110.78
N LEU A 22 -28.92 -104.88 111.72
CA LEU A 22 -27.63 -104.21 111.52
C LEU A 22 -26.80 -104.88 110.43
N ALA A 23 -26.75 -106.21 110.39
CA ALA A 23 -26.06 -106.94 109.32
C ALA A 23 -26.74 -106.75 107.96
N GLN A 24 -28.08 -106.70 107.92
CA GLN A 24 -28.83 -106.37 106.69
C GLN A 24 -28.55 -104.94 106.24
N VAL A 25 -28.59 -103.96 107.16
CA VAL A 25 -28.29 -102.55 106.89
C VAL A 25 -26.81 -102.37 106.50
N GLU A 26 -25.87 -103.10 107.09
CA GLU A 26 -24.45 -103.09 106.71
C GLU A 26 -24.24 -103.71 105.33
N GLN A 27 -24.94 -104.79 105.00
CA GLN A 27 -24.89 -105.43 103.69
C GLN A 27 -25.54 -104.56 102.61
N GLU A 28 -26.64 -103.86 102.93
CA GLU A 28 -27.26 -102.82 102.08
C GLU A 28 -26.37 -101.58 101.95
N LEU A 29 -25.66 -101.17 102.99
CA LEU A 29 -24.70 -100.07 102.93
C LEU A 29 -23.48 -100.43 102.09
N GLN A 30 -23.01 -101.68 102.18
CA GLN A 30 -21.93 -102.21 101.34
C GLN A 30 -22.37 -102.30 99.88
N SER A 31 -23.57 -102.80 99.59
CA SER A 31 -24.11 -102.83 98.23
C SER A 31 -24.28 -101.40 97.67
N GLN A 32 -24.78 -100.45 98.46
CA GLN A 32 -24.87 -99.04 98.06
C GLN A 32 -23.49 -98.40 97.84
N ARG A 33 -22.48 -98.73 98.64
CA ARG A 33 -21.10 -98.24 98.46
C ARG A 33 -20.46 -98.81 97.19
N GLU A 34 -20.67 -100.09 96.89
CA GLU A 34 -20.21 -100.73 95.67
C GLU A 34 -20.93 -100.18 94.43
N GLU A 35 -22.25 -99.98 94.52
CA GLU A 35 -23.01 -99.30 93.48
C GLU A 35 -22.55 -97.87 93.26
N PHE A 36 -22.29 -97.11 94.33
CA PHE A 36 -21.76 -95.76 94.24
C PHE A 36 -20.37 -95.74 93.61
N ARG A 37 -19.47 -96.67 93.98
CA ARG A 37 -18.16 -96.83 93.33
C ARG A 37 -18.29 -97.15 91.85
N ARG A 38 -19.12 -98.13 91.48
CA ARG A 38 -19.39 -98.47 90.07
C ARG A 38 -19.99 -97.30 89.30
N ARG A 39 -20.87 -96.51 89.92
CA ARG A 39 -21.42 -95.27 89.32
C ARG A 39 -20.34 -94.21 89.14
N MET A 40 -19.46 -94.02 90.11
CA MET A 40 -18.34 -93.06 90.03
C MET A 40 -17.31 -93.46 88.96
N GLU A 41 -16.97 -94.74 88.84
CA GLU A 41 -16.08 -95.25 87.78
C GLU A 41 -16.68 -95.03 86.39
N ARG A 42 -17.98 -95.33 86.21
CA ARG A 42 -18.70 -95.05 84.96
C ARG A 42 -18.71 -93.56 84.63
N LEU A 43 -18.92 -92.69 85.64
CA LEU A 43 -18.86 -91.24 85.46
C LEU A 43 -17.45 -90.75 85.11
N ALA A 44 -16.41 -91.30 85.73
CA ALA A 44 -15.03 -90.98 85.43
C ALA A 44 -14.65 -91.38 83.99
N GLN A 45 -15.00 -92.61 83.57
CA GLN A 45 -14.82 -93.07 82.19
C GLN A 45 -15.58 -92.19 81.20
N ARG A 46 -16.82 -91.79 81.52
CA ARG A 46 -17.63 -90.93 80.66
C ARG A 46 -17.06 -89.51 80.56
N ARG A 47 -16.50 -88.97 81.65
CA ARG A 47 -15.78 -87.68 81.65
C ARG A 47 -14.53 -87.74 80.78
N GLU A 48 -13.75 -88.80 80.88
CA GLU A 48 -12.55 -88.98 80.05
C GLU A 48 -12.89 -89.15 78.56
N GLN A 49 -13.95 -89.90 78.24
CA GLN A 49 -14.45 -90.02 76.86
C GLN A 49 -14.95 -88.69 76.32
N LEU A 50 -15.66 -87.89 77.13
CA LEU A 50 -16.11 -86.55 76.74
C LEU A 50 -14.92 -85.62 76.50
N ALA A 51 -13.92 -85.60 77.39
CA ALA A 51 -12.70 -84.81 77.20
C ALA A 51 -11.96 -85.17 75.91
N ARG A 52 -11.80 -86.47 75.61
CA ARG A 52 -11.19 -86.93 74.34
C ARG A 52 -12.00 -86.48 73.11
N ARG A 53 -13.33 -86.52 73.19
CA ARG A 53 -14.20 -86.04 72.10
C ARG A 53 -14.11 -84.53 71.93
N GLU A 54 -14.08 -83.77 73.03
CA GLU A 54 -13.87 -82.32 73.01
C GLU A 54 -12.54 -81.96 72.35
N ASP A 55 -11.44 -82.65 72.71
CA ASP A 55 -10.13 -82.41 72.10
C ASP A 55 -10.12 -82.80 70.61
N GLN A 56 -10.75 -83.91 70.23
CA GLN A 56 -10.93 -84.27 68.81
C GLN A 56 -11.72 -83.20 68.05
N HIS A 57 -12.80 -82.68 68.63
CA HIS A 57 -13.58 -81.60 68.01
C HIS A 57 -12.76 -80.31 67.91
N ARG A 58 -11.97 -79.96 68.94
CA ARG A 58 -11.04 -78.82 68.91
C ARG A 58 -10.01 -78.95 67.80
N ASP A 59 -9.38 -80.12 67.67
CA ASP A 59 -8.41 -80.39 66.60
C ASP A 59 -9.04 -80.25 65.21
N VAL A 60 -10.27 -80.74 65.06
CA VAL A 60 -11.02 -80.62 63.80
C VAL A 60 -11.34 -79.15 63.50
N VAL A 61 -11.80 -78.36 64.49
CA VAL A 61 -12.04 -76.92 64.33
C VAL A 61 -10.76 -76.19 63.93
N LEU A 62 -9.63 -76.46 64.60
CA LEU A 62 -8.34 -75.84 64.26
C LEU A 62 -7.89 -76.18 62.84
N LYS A 63 -8.07 -77.43 62.39
CA LYS A 63 -7.78 -77.86 61.01
C LYS A 63 -8.69 -77.17 60.01
N PHE A 64 -9.98 -77.03 60.30
CA PHE A 64 -10.92 -76.30 59.45
C PHE A 64 -10.59 -74.81 59.38
N ASP A 65 -10.27 -74.17 60.50
CA ASP A 65 -9.85 -72.77 60.53
C ASP A 65 -8.56 -72.55 59.72
N ALA A 66 -7.58 -73.46 59.86
CA ALA A 66 -6.36 -73.42 59.07
C ALA A 66 -6.64 -73.60 57.56
N PHE A 67 -7.57 -74.50 57.21
CA PHE A 67 -8.00 -74.69 55.83
C PHE A 67 -8.71 -73.44 55.27
N LEU A 68 -9.63 -72.83 56.03
CA LEU A 68 -10.34 -71.62 55.62
C LEU A 68 -9.37 -70.46 55.43
N LYS A 69 -8.40 -70.27 56.34
CA LYS A 69 -7.33 -69.28 56.19
C LYS A 69 -6.49 -69.55 54.94
N ALA A 70 -6.11 -70.80 54.68
CA ALA A 70 -5.35 -71.17 53.49
C ALA A 70 -6.15 -70.97 52.19
N ALA A 71 -7.44 -71.28 52.20
CA ALA A 71 -8.35 -71.08 51.07
C ALA A 71 -8.56 -69.58 50.79
N ALA A 72 -8.81 -68.77 51.82
CA ALA A 72 -8.92 -67.32 51.72
C ALA A 72 -7.62 -66.70 51.17
N ALA A 73 -6.45 -67.11 51.69
CA ALA A 73 -5.16 -66.65 51.19
C ALA A 73 -4.90 -67.06 49.71
N ARG A 74 -5.37 -68.24 49.28
CA ARG A 74 -5.29 -68.64 47.86
C ARG A 74 -6.22 -67.79 46.99
N GLN A 75 -7.45 -67.55 47.44
CA GLN A 75 -8.41 -66.68 46.74
C GLN A 75 -7.87 -65.26 46.61
N GLU A 76 -7.34 -64.68 47.68
CA GLU A 76 -6.76 -63.34 47.67
C GLU A 76 -5.57 -63.25 46.70
N ARG A 77 -4.64 -64.22 46.72
CA ARG A 77 -3.53 -64.26 45.76
C ARG A 77 -4.00 -64.41 44.32
N ALA A 78 -5.05 -65.21 44.07
CA ALA A 78 -5.61 -65.38 42.73
C ALA A 78 -6.24 -64.07 42.23
N LEU A 79 -7.00 -63.37 43.09
CA LEU A 79 -7.57 -62.06 42.79
C LEU A 79 -6.50 -61.00 42.55
N GLN A 80 -5.45 -60.96 43.37
CA GLN A 80 -4.31 -60.06 43.19
C GLN A 80 -3.60 -60.32 41.85
N ARG A 81 -3.30 -61.58 41.52
CA ARG A 81 -2.68 -61.94 40.23
C ARG A 81 -3.57 -61.57 39.05
N ALA A 82 -4.87 -61.87 39.11
CA ALA A 82 -5.81 -61.47 38.08
C ALA A 82 -5.87 -59.95 37.92
N GLY A 83 -5.88 -59.20 39.02
CA GLY A 83 -5.84 -57.73 39.01
C GLY A 83 -4.53 -57.18 38.41
N GLU A 84 -3.38 -57.74 38.78
CA GLU A 84 -2.08 -57.37 38.21
C GLU A 84 -1.99 -57.69 36.71
N GLU A 85 -2.48 -58.86 36.28
CA GLU A 85 -2.52 -59.25 34.87
C GLU A 85 -3.44 -58.33 34.07
N GLN A 86 -4.61 -57.99 34.60
CA GLN A 86 -5.53 -57.01 33.99
C GLN A 86 -4.88 -55.63 33.88
N ALA A 87 -4.23 -55.15 34.95
CA ALA A 87 -3.54 -53.86 34.93
C ALA A 87 -2.38 -53.85 33.92
N ARG A 88 -1.60 -54.94 33.83
CA ARG A 88 -0.53 -55.09 32.82
C ARG A 88 -1.10 -55.12 31.40
N ALA A 89 -2.18 -55.86 31.17
CA ALA A 89 -2.83 -55.93 29.86
C ALA A 89 -3.37 -54.56 29.43
N LEU A 90 -3.97 -53.79 30.35
CA LEU A 90 -4.44 -52.43 30.09
C LEU A 90 -3.27 -51.48 29.78
N ALA A 91 -2.18 -51.54 30.54
CA ALA A 91 -0.99 -50.73 30.31
C ALA A 91 -0.36 -51.03 28.93
N GLN A 92 -0.16 -52.32 28.62
CA GLN A 92 0.34 -52.75 27.31
C GLN A 92 -0.61 -52.36 26.16
N GLY A 93 -1.93 -52.44 26.37
CA GLY A 93 -2.92 -51.99 25.41
C GLY A 93 -2.85 -50.49 25.15
N ALA A 94 -2.66 -49.68 26.19
CA ALA A 94 -2.50 -48.23 26.08
C ALA A 94 -1.20 -47.85 25.35
N GLU A 95 -0.09 -48.54 25.66
CA GLU A 95 1.19 -48.37 24.96
C GLU A 95 1.10 -48.76 23.49
N ALA A 96 0.48 -49.91 23.19
CA ALA A 96 0.21 -50.35 21.83
C ALA A 96 -0.61 -49.29 21.08
N ALA A 97 -1.70 -48.80 21.66
CA ALA A 97 -2.53 -47.76 21.04
C ALA A 97 -1.77 -46.43 20.82
N ARG A 98 -0.84 -46.07 21.71
CA ARG A 98 0.04 -44.91 21.51
C ARG A 98 1.00 -45.13 20.35
N LEU A 99 1.65 -46.29 20.30
CA LEU A 99 2.58 -46.64 19.22
C LEU A 99 1.89 -46.69 17.86
N HIS A 100 0.68 -47.27 17.78
CA HIS A 100 -0.11 -47.29 16.55
C HIS A 100 -0.41 -45.88 16.04
N ARG A 101 -0.85 -44.96 16.91
CA ARG A 101 -1.07 -43.55 16.53
C ARG A 101 0.20 -42.86 16.04
N HIS A 102 1.36 -43.16 16.64
CA HIS A 102 2.63 -42.62 16.15
C HIS A 102 3.01 -43.20 14.78
N LEU A 103 2.80 -44.49 14.55
CA LEU A 103 3.03 -45.12 13.26
C LEU A 103 2.13 -44.55 12.17
N GLU A 104 0.84 -44.36 12.46
CA GLU A 104 -0.11 -43.73 11.54
C GLU A 104 0.34 -42.31 11.17
N GLY A 105 0.76 -41.50 12.16
CA GLY A 105 1.28 -40.15 11.91
C GLY A 105 2.53 -40.15 11.02
N LEU A 106 3.46 -41.08 11.26
CA LEU A 106 4.67 -41.24 10.43
C LEU A 106 4.33 -41.71 9.01
N GLN A 107 3.35 -42.60 8.85
CA GLN A 107 2.88 -43.05 7.53
C GLN A 107 2.26 -41.90 6.74
N GLN A 108 1.39 -41.10 7.37
CA GLN A 108 0.80 -39.92 6.74
C GLN A 108 1.88 -38.90 6.31
N HIS A 109 2.90 -38.68 7.16
CA HIS A 109 4.01 -37.80 6.82
C HIS A 109 4.81 -38.32 5.62
N ARG A 110 5.12 -39.63 5.60
CA ARG A 110 5.79 -40.29 4.48
C ARG A 110 4.97 -40.17 3.20
N GLU A 111 3.66 -40.37 3.25
CA GLU A 111 2.78 -40.22 2.09
C GLU A 111 2.77 -38.79 1.55
N SER A 112 2.72 -37.79 2.44
CA SER A 112 2.81 -36.38 2.06
C SER A 112 4.12 -36.07 1.32
N LEU A 113 5.24 -36.54 1.88
CA LEU A 113 6.55 -36.41 1.23
C LEU A 113 6.60 -37.14 -0.12
N ALA A 114 6.04 -38.35 -0.21
CA ALA A 114 5.98 -39.10 -1.46
C ALA A 114 5.17 -38.37 -2.55
N ARG A 115 4.02 -37.79 -2.20
CA ARG A 115 3.22 -36.98 -3.12
C ARG A 115 4.00 -35.76 -3.61
N ARG A 116 4.74 -35.09 -2.71
CA ARG A 116 5.59 -33.94 -3.05
C ARG A 116 6.78 -34.32 -3.93
N LEU A 117 7.41 -35.46 -3.68
CA LEU A 117 8.46 -35.98 -4.55
C LEU A 117 7.92 -36.35 -5.94
N GLN A 118 6.73 -36.95 -5.99
CA GLN A 118 6.08 -37.28 -7.26
C GLN A 118 5.68 -36.03 -8.06
N SER A 119 5.22 -34.98 -7.39
CA SER A 119 4.95 -33.71 -8.07
C SER A 119 6.23 -33.06 -8.58
N LEU A 120 7.35 -33.18 -7.85
CA LEU A 120 8.65 -32.66 -8.28
C LEU A 120 9.32 -33.50 -9.38
N ARG A 121 9.00 -34.79 -9.47
CA ARG A 121 9.59 -35.71 -10.45
C ARG A 121 9.44 -35.22 -11.89
N ARG A 122 8.28 -34.65 -12.24
CA ARG A 122 8.03 -34.09 -13.59
C ARG A 122 9.04 -33.00 -13.97
N PHE A 123 9.46 -32.18 -13.01
CA PHE A 123 10.46 -31.14 -13.25
C PHE A 123 11.85 -31.73 -13.39
N GLY A 124 12.18 -32.76 -12.60
CA GLY A 124 13.43 -33.50 -12.73
C GLY A 124 13.54 -34.23 -14.08
N ASP A 125 12.45 -34.85 -14.55
CA ASP A 125 12.38 -35.49 -15.87
C ASP A 125 12.58 -34.45 -16.98
N TYR A 126 11.83 -33.35 -16.95
CA TYR A 126 11.99 -32.23 -17.89
C TYR A 126 13.42 -31.67 -17.91
N LEU A 127 14.04 -31.44 -16.75
CA LEU A 127 15.42 -30.92 -16.69
C LEU A 127 16.43 -31.90 -17.26
N ARG A 128 16.20 -33.21 -17.13
CA ARG A 128 17.04 -34.23 -17.76
C ARG A 128 16.86 -34.28 -19.27
N ASP A 129 15.64 -34.12 -19.77
CA ASP A 129 15.38 -34.03 -21.21
C ASP A 129 16.02 -32.78 -21.82
N VAL A 130 15.92 -31.64 -21.13
CA VAL A 130 16.62 -30.40 -21.52
C VAL A 130 18.14 -30.59 -21.49
N LEU A 131 18.69 -31.24 -20.46
CA LEU A 131 20.12 -31.55 -20.40
C LEU A 131 20.56 -32.41 -21.60
N ALA A 132 19.79 -33.45 -21.91
CA ALA A 132 20.07 -34.37 -23.02
C ALA A 132 19.99 -33.68 -24.40
N SER A 133 19.00 -32.81 -24.59
CA SER A 133 18.84 -32.04 -25.83
C SER A 133 19.92 -30.96 -26.02
N MET A 134 20.36 -30.31 -24.94
CA MET A 134 21.38 -29.27 -25.00
C MET A 134 22.79 -29.86 -25.20
N GLY A 135 23.08 -31.01 -24.57
CA GLY A 135 24.36 -31.72 -24.71
C GLY A 135 25.61 -30.98 -24.22
N GLN A 136 25.46 -29.78 -23.65
CA GLN A 136 26.56 -28.87 -23.29
C GLN A 136 26.98 -28.94 -21.81
N PHE A 137 26.18 -29.56 -20.94
CA PHE A 137 26.42 -29.60 -19.50
C PHE A 137 26.55 -31.05 -19.02
N GLN A 138 27.43 -31.28 -18.03
CA GLN A 138 27.62 -32.62 -17.45
C GLN A 138 26.42 -33.08 -16.62
N ASP A 139 25.82 -32.17 -15.86
CA ASP A 139 24.68 -32.46 -14.99
C ASP A 139 23.69 -31.28 -14.93
N VAL A 140 22.51 -31.56 -14.38
CA VAL A 140 21.44 -30.57 -14.20
C VAL A 140 21.90 -29.44 -13.28
N LEU A 141 22.74 -29.72 -12.28
CA LEU A 141 23.20 -28.72 -11.34
C LEU A 141 24.11 -27.68 -12.01
N ALA A 142 25.11 -28.11 -12.80
CA ALA A 142 25.98 -27.21 -13.55
C ALA A 142 25.18 -26.34 -14.54
N MET A 143 24.18 -26.94 -15.20
CA MET A 143 23.25 -26.20 -16.07
C MET A 143 22.50 -25.12 -15.30
N LEU A 144 21.91 -25.45 -14.15
CA LEU A 144 21.17 -24.50 -13.32
C LEU A 144 22.06 -23.39 -12.75
N VAL A 145 23.29 -23.70 -12.36
CA VAL A 145 24.27 -22.70 -11.90
C VAL A 145 24.58 -21.72 -13.04
N HIS A 146 24.83 -22.22 -14.25
CA HIS A 146 25.08 -21.38 -15.42
C HIS A 146 23.89 -20.47 -15.72
N PHE A 147 22.67 -21.01 -15.75
CA PHE A 147 21.46 -20.21 -15.93
C PHE A 147 21.21 -19.22 -14.79
N GLY A 148 21.59 -19.57 -13.56
CA GLY A 148 21.55 -18.66 -12.41
C GLY A 148 22.46 -17.45 -12.61
N VAL A 149 23.70 -17.67 -13.07
CA VAL A 149 24.63 -16.59 -13.43
C VAL A 149 24.09 -15.74 -14.57
N LEU A 150 23.55 -16.36 -15.63
CA LEU A 150 22.95 -15.63 -16.76
C LEU A 150 21.74 -14.81 -16.34
N ALA A 151 20.87 -15.35 -15.48
CA ALA A 151 19.72 -14.63 -14.95
C ALA A 151 20.16 -13.43 -14.10
N GLY A 152 21.19 -13.59 -13.27
CA GLY A 152 21.81 -12.50 -12.52
C GLY A 152 22.42 -11.43 -13.44
N ALA A 153 23.18 -11.82 -14.45
CA ALA A 153 23.75 -10.91 -15.44
C ALA A 153 22.66 -10.14 -16.22
N ARG A 154 21.58 -10.83 -16.63
CA ARG A 154 20.45 -10.18 -17.29
C ARG A 154 19.77 -9.15 -16.38
N ALA A 155 19.62 -9.45 -15.10
CA ALA A 155 19.05 -8.50 -14.13
C ALA A 155 19.93 -7.27 -13.95
N ALA A 156 21.25 -7.44 -13.84
CA ALA A 156 22.20 -6.33 -13.76
C ALA A 156 22.17 -5.45 -15.02
N LEU A 157 22.20 -6.05 -16.21
CA LEU A 157 22.09 -5.33 -17.47
C LEU A 157 20.77 -4.59 -17.62
N ALA A 158 19.66 -5.16 -17.14
CA ALA A 158 18.36 -4.49 -17.13
C ALA A 158 18.38 -3.24 -16.25
N GLN A 159 18.97 -3.31 -15.05
CA GLN A 159 19.12 -2.15 -14.17
C GLN A 159 19.99 -1.04 -14.80
N GLU A 160 21.10 -1.42 -15.44
CA GLU A 160 21.95 -0.45 -16.15
C GLU A 160 21.22 0.18 -17.34
N ALA A 161 20.42 -0.61 -18.06
CA ALA A 161 19.60 -0.11 -19.17
C ALA A 161 18.53 0.88 -18.69
N GLU A 162 17.84 0.59 -17.58
CA GLU A 162 16.88 1.50 -16.96
C GLU A 162 17.57 2.81 -16.53
N ALA A 163 18.70 2.74 -15.83
CA ALA A 163 19.48 3.92 -15.46
C ALA A 163 19.96 4.71 -16.68
N GLY A 164 20.33 4.03 -17.76
CA GLY A 164 20.68 4.65 -19.04
C GLY A 164 19.48 5.38 -19.67
N GLN A 165 18.30 4.76 -19.66
CA GLN A 165 17.06 5.38 -20.15
C GLN A 165 16.68 6.62 -19.35
N GLU A 166 16.82 6.60 -18.03
CA GLU A 166 16.59 7.76 -17.17
C GLU A 166 17.53 8.92 -17.52
N ARG A 167 18.83 8.66 -17.70
CA ARG A 167 19.81 9.68 -18.13
C ARG A 167 19.45 10.26 -19.49
N LEU A 168 19.04 9.42 -20.44
CA LEU A 168 18.59 9.88 -21.76
C LEU A 168 17.32 10.72 -21.66
N ALA A 169 16.36 10.34 -20.83
CA ALA A 169 15.14 11.11 -20.59
C ALA A 169 15.46 12.48 -19.97
N GLN A 170 16.36 12.53 -18.98
CA GLN A 170 16.85 13.78 -18.39
C GLN A 170 17.53 14.67 -19.43
N GLY A 171 18.43 14.12 -20.25
CA GLY A 171 19.10 14.86 -21.32
C GLY A 171 18.12 15.41 -22.37
N ARG A 172 17.11 14.63 -22.75
CA ARG A 172 16.04 15.09 -23.66
C ARG A 172 15.21 16.22 -23.04
N ALA A 173 14.86 16.11 -21.77
CA ALA A 173 14.13 17.16 -21.07
C ALA A 173 14.94 18.46 -20.96
N GLN A 174 16.25 18.37 -20.70
CA GLN A 174 17.14 19.53 -20.72
C GLN A 174 17.22 20.17 -22.11
N LEU A 175 17.39 19.37 -23.16
CA LEU A 175 17.41 19.88 -24.54
C LEU A 175 16.10 20.59 -24.91
N GLN A 176 14.95 20.01 -24.53
CA GLN A 176 13.64 20.64 -24.76
C GLN A 176 13.53 22.00 -24.06
N ARG A 177 13.97 22.09 -22.80
CA ARG A 177 13.98 23.38 -22.07
C ARG A 177 14.85 24.42 -22.77
N TYR A 178 16.07 24.07 -23.18
CA TYR A 178 16.93 24.98 -23.94
C TYR A 178 16.29 25.41 -25.27
N GLN A 179 15.61 24.50 -25.97
CA GLN A 179 14.89 24.84 -27.20
C GLN A 179 13.72 25.80 -26.96
N GLU A 180 12.96 25.59 -25.88
CA GLU A 180 11.87 26.48 -25.48
C GLU A 180 12.41 27.87 -25.11
N GLU A 181 13.43 27.93 -24.25
CA GLU A 181 14.10 29.17 -23.84
C GLU A 181 14.61 29.95 -25.05
N THR A 182 15.41 29.32 -25.92
CA THR A 182 15.94 29.97 -27.12
C THR A 182 14.85 30.42 -28.09
N SER A 183 13.78 29.63 -28.25
CA SER A 183 12.61 30.02 -29.05
C SER A 183 11.92 31.26 -28.46
N THR A 184 11.79 31.35 -27.14
CA THR A 184 11.20 32.54 -26.48
C THR A 184 12.08 33.77 -26.63
N GLU A 185 13.41 33.63 -26.55
CA GLU A 185 14.37 34.71 -26.77
C GLU A 185 14.33 35.20 -28.23
N LEU A 186 14.30 34.28 -29.19
CA LEU A 186 14.14 34.61 -30.61
C LEU A 186 12.82 35.34 -30.88
N LEU A 187 11.73 34.91 -30.26
CA LEU A 187 10.46 35.62 -30.37
C LEU A 187 10.51 37.01 -29.72
N GLY A 188 11.22 37.17 -28.61
CA GLY A 188 11.45 38.47 -27.95
C GLY A 188 12.21 39.43 -28.86
N THR A 189 13.38 39.01 -29.35
CA THR A 189 14.23 39.81 -30.25
C THR A 189 13.53 40.14 -31.57
N ASN A 190 12.75 39.22 -32.14
CA ASN A 190 11.99 39.49 -33.36
C ASN A 190 10.87 40.51 -33.14
N LYS A 191 10.20 40.49 -31.97
CA LYS A 191 9.23 41.53 -31.60
C LYS A 191 9.89 42.89 -31.47
N GLU A 192 11.05 42.97 -30.82
CA GLU A 192 11.82 44.22 -30.72
C GLU A 192 12.25 44.73 -32.10
N LEU A 193 12.74 43.85 -32.97
CA LEU A 193 13.13 44.19 -34.34
C LEU A 193 11.94 44.74 -35.14
N ALA A 194 10.77 44.12 -35.03
CA ALA A 194 9.55 44.58 -35.68
C ALA A 194 9.12 45.97 -35.16
N GLN A 195 9.21 46.22 -33.85
CA GLN A 195 8.92 47.52 -33.26
C GLN A 195 9.87 48.61 -33.77
N LEU A 196 11.18 48.31 -33.84
CA LEU A 196 12.18 49.23 -34.38
C LEU A 196 11.98 49.49 -35.88
N HIS A 197 11.59 48.48 -36.66
CA HIS A 197 11.24 48.67 -38.06
C HIS A 197 10.02 49.58 -38.23
N MET A 198 8.97 49.36 -37.42
CA MET A 198 7.79 50.22 -37.46
C MET A 198 8.12 51.68 -37.13
N SER A 199 8.94 51.94 -36.11
CA SER A 199 9.33 53.30 -35.74
C SER A 199 10.20 53.96 -36.82
N LEU A 200 11.09 53.20 -37.44
CA LEU A 200 11.91 53.67 -38.55
C LEU A 200 11.07 54.00 -39.79
N GLU A 201 10.11 53.16 -40.15
CA GLU A 201 9.20 53.43 -41.27
C GLU A 201 8.28 54.63 -40.99
N ALA A 202 7.80 54.80 -39.76
CA ALA A 202 7.06 56.00 -39.36
C ALA A 202 7.92 57.27 -39.51
N ALA A 203 9.16 57.25 -39.00
CA ALA A 203 10.08 58.38 -39.15
C ALA A 203 10.40 58.69 -40.62
N ARG A 204 10.56 57.66 -41.46
CA ARG A 204 10.75 57.85 -42.92
C ARG A 204 9.55 58.49 -43.58
N GLN A 205 8.33 58.08 -43.22
CA GLN A 205 7.11 58.69 -43.73
C GLN A 205 7.01 60.17 -43.34
N ASP A 206 7.34 60.51 -42.09
CA ASP A 206 7.37 61.90 -41.63
C ASP A 206 8.40 62.73 -42.42
N VAL A 207 9.61 62.20 -42.63
CA VAL A 207 10.65 62.88 -43.43
C VAL A 207 10.16 63.13 -44.85
N LEU A 208 9.56 62.14 -45.52
CA LEU A 208 9.01 62.30 -46.87
C LEU A 208 7.90 63.36 -46.93
N GLN A 209 7.05 63.43 -45.90
CA GLN A 209 6.02 64.48 -45.81
C GLN A 209 6.65 65.87 -45.72
N TRP A 210 7.66 66.04 -44.86
CA TRP A 210 8.36 67.31 -44.70
C TRP A 210 9.16 67.70 -45.95
N GLU A 211 9.79 66.75 -46.62
CA GLU A 211 10.47 66.98 -47.90
C GLU A 211 9.49 67.45 -48.99
N SER A 212 8.31 66.86 -49.07
CA SER A 212 7.24 67.28 -50.00
C SER A 212 6.75 68.70 -49.69
N CYS A 213 6.48 69.00 -48.42
CA CYS A 213 6.13 70.36 -47.97
C CYS A 213 7.22 71.36 -48.31
N TRP A 214 8.48 71.02 -48.06
CA TRP A 214 9.63 71.85 -48.39
C TRP A 214 9.75 72.10 -49.90
N ALA A 215 9.63 71.06 -50.72
CA ALA A 215 9.65 71.19 -52.18
C ALA A 215 8.52 72.10 -52.69
N HIS A 216 7.33 72.01 -52.09
CA HIS A 216 6.21 72.90 -52.42
C HIS A 216 6.50 74.37 -52.05
N VAL A 217 7.04 74.62 -50.86
CA VAL A 217 7.47 75.97 -50.43
C VAL A 217 8.55 76.50 -51.38
N GLN A 218 9.53 75.68 -51.74
CA GLN A 218 10.60 76.05 -52.66
C GLN A 218 10.07 76.38 -54.05
N SER A 219 9.19 75.55 -54.62
CA SER A 219 8.55 75.79 -55.92
C SER A 219 7.72 77.08 -55.91
N THR A 220 6.99 77.33 -54.83
CA THR A 220 6.24 78.58 -54.66
C THR A 220 7.17 79.79 -54.58
N ALA A 221 8.29 79.67 -53.85
CA ALA A 221 9.29 80.72 -53.76
C ALA A 221 9.94 81.01 -55.11
N THR A 222 10.34 79.99 -55.88
CA THR A 222 10.92 80.18 -57.22
C THR A 222 9.92 80.82 -58.18
N GLN A 223 8.65 80.43 -58.14
CA GLN A 223 7.60 81.07 -58.93
C GLN A 223 7.41 82.55 -58.55
N LYS A 224 7.37 82.87 -57.24
CA LYS A 224 7.27 84.26 -56.77
C LYS A 224 8.50 85.08 -57.16
N THR A 225 9.71 84.53 -57.04
CA THR A 225 10.95 85.18 -57.48
C THR A 225 10.95 85.42 -58.98
N LEU A 226 10.47 84.47 -59.78
CA LEU A 226 10.33 84.64 -61.23
C LEU A 226 9.33 85.74 -61.58
N LEU A 227 8.14 85.73 -60.97
CA LEU A 227 7.12 86.78 -61.17
C LEU A 227 7.65 88.15 -60.77
N LEU A 228 8.35 88.25 -59.64
CA LEU A 228 9.00 89.49 -59.23
C LEU A 228 10.01 89.94 -60.29
N GLY A 229 10.89 89.05 -60.77
CA GLY A 229 11.84 89.36 -61.84
C GLY A 229 11.16 89.83 -63.13
N GLN A 230 10.06 89.20 -63.54
CA GLN A 230 9.26 89.61 -64.70
C GLN A 230 8.63 90.99 -64.51
N ILE A 231 8.06 91.28 -63.33
CA ILE A 231 7.52 92.60 -62.99
C ILE A 231 8.64 93.64 -63.04
N LYS A 232 9.78 93.35 -62.39
CA LYS A 232 10.94 94.26 -62.39
C LYS A 232 11.41 94.59 -63.82
N LEU A 233 11.50 93.58 -64.68
CA LEU A 233 11.89 93.76 -66.08
C LEU A 233 10.85 94.53 -66.89
N ALA A 234 9.55 94.26 -66.69
CA ALA A 234 8.47 94.98 -67.37
C ALA A 234 8.44 96.46 -66.97
N VAL A 235 8.60 96.74 -65.67
CA VAL A 235 8.76 98.11 -65.14
C VAL A 235 9.95 98.80 -65.76
N LEU A 236 11.13 98.16 -65.74
CA LEU A 236 12.34 98.72 -66.32
C LEU A 236 12.18 99.00 -67.82
N ASN A 237 11.61 98.08 -68.58
CA ASN A 237 11.37 98.25 -70.02
C ASN A 237 10.44 99.43 -70.31
N LEU A 238 9.33 99.52 -69.58
CA LEU A 238 8.38 100.63 -69.72
C LEU A 238 8.99 101.96 -69.25
N PHE A 239 9.83 101.96 -68.20
CA PHE A 239 10.56 103.14 -67.72
C PHE A 239 11.51 103.65 -68.80
N GLN A 240 12.33 102.76 -69.36
CA GLN A 240 13.24 103.07 -70.47
C GLN A 240 12.49 103.59 -71.70
N LEU A 241 11.33 102.99 -72.02
CA LEU A 241 10.48 103.49 -73.10
C LEU A 241 10.01 104.92 -72.79
N SER A 242 9.37 105.16 -71.65
CA SER A 242 8.82 106.47 -71.29
C SER A 242 9.88 107.58 -71.24
N THR A 243 11.06 107.30 -70.68
CA THR A 243 12.19 108.23 -70.64
C THR A 243 12.78 108.51 -72.01
N ALA A 244 12.83 107.51 -72.90
CA ALA A 244 13.22 107.68 -74.30
C ALA A 244 12.24 108.57 -75.09
N TRP A 245 10.92 108.37 -74.91
CA TRP A 245 9.89 109.19 -75.55
C TRP A 245 9.86 110.64 -75.05
N LEU A 246 10.02 110.83 -73.73
CA LEU A 246 9.96 112.15 -73.07
C LEU A 246 11.32 112.87 -73.04
N LYS A 247 12.41 112.23 -73.52
CA LYS A 247 13.80 112.73 -73.49
C LYS A 247 14.27 113.16 -72.09
N ILE A 248 13.86 112.42 -71.06
CA ILE A 248 14.23 112.68 -69.65
C ILE A 248 15.56 111.97 -69.37
N PRO A 249 16.58 112.63 -68.77
CA PRO A 249 17.86 112.00 -68.46
C PRO A 249 17.72 110.87 -67.43
N MET A 250 18.45 109.77 -67.66
CA MET A 250 18.48 108.57 -66.81
C MET A 250 19.36 108.81 -65.57
N ASP A 251 18.75 109.12 -64.43
CA ASP A 251 19.48 109.28 -63.14
C ASP A 251 18.97 108.31 -62.04
N ILE A 252 18.21 107.28 -62.43
CA ILE A 252 17.66 106.27 -61.52
C ILE A 252 18.41 104.96 -61.68
N ALA A 253 18.73 104.30 -60.55
CA ALA A 253 19.44 103.02 -60.52
C ALA A 253 18.63 101.89 -61.19
N LEU A 254 19.33 101.02 -61.92
CA LEU A 254 18.71 99.95 -62.74
C LEU A 254 17.95 98.91 -61.91
N GLU A 255 18.35 98.70 -60.65
CA GLU A 255 17.80 97.70 -59.72
C GLU A 255 16.67 98.24 -58.82
N ASP A 256 16.47 99.57 -58.79
CA ASP A 256 15.47 100.22 -57.94
C ASP A 256 14.13 100.37 -58.67
N THR A 257 13.31 99.33 -58.55
CA THR A 257 12.02 99.27 -59.23
C THR A 257 10.96 100.17 -58.62
N GLU A 258 11.09 100.55 -57.34
CA GLU A 258 10.16 101.49 -56.70
C GLU A 258 10.37 102.89 -57.27
N ALA A 259 11.64 103.35 -57.33
CA ALA A 259 11.97 104.64 -57.93
C ALA A 259 11.60 104.72 -59.42
N GLN A 260 11.76 103.63 -60.18
CA GLN A 260 11.35 103.56 -61.59
C GLN A 260 9.83 103.72 -61.75
N LEU A 261 9.04 103.00 -60.95
CA LEU A 261 7.57 103.10 -60.96
C LEU A 261 7.11 104.51 -60.57
N ASP A 262 7.71 105.11 -59.54
CA ASP A 262 7.36 106.47 -59.09
C ASP A 262 7.59 107.50 -60.20
N MET A 263 8.71 107.39 -60.92
CA MET A 263 9.00 108.28 -62.04
C MET A 263 8.04 108.08 -63.21
N MET A 264 7.67 106.84 -63.52
CA MET A 264 6.66 106.56 -64.56
C MET A 264 5.30 107.09 -64.17
N LEU A 265 4.93 107.00 -62.90
CA LEU A 265 3.68 107.51 -62.37
C LEU A 265 3.63 109.04 -62.44
N LEU A 266 4.76 109.70 -62.18
CA LEU A 266 4.93 111.15 -62.38
C LEU A 266 4.78 111.54 -63.87
N CYS A 267 5.43 110.81 -64.78
CA CYS A 267 5.30 111.02 -66.22
C CYS A 267 3.86 110.84 -66.71
N MET A 268 3.18 109.77 -66.27
CA MET A 268 1.79 109.50 -66.63
C MET A 268 0.85 110.58 -66.11
N ARG A 269 1.03 111.05 -64.86
CA ARG A 269 0.26 112.17 -64.29
C ARG A 269 0.45 113.45 -65.09
N GLY A 270 1.70 113.79 -65.43
CA GLY A 270 2.01 114.94 -66.28
C GLY A 270 1.34 114.85 -67.66
N LEU A 271 1.35 113.67 -68.29
CA LEU A 271 0.65 113.46 -69.57
C LEU A 271 -0.87 113.57 -69.44
N THR A 272 -1.47 113.06 -68.36
CA THR A 272 -2.91 113.26 -68.10
C THR A 272 -3.27 114.71 -67.83
N ASP A 273 -2.41 115.49 -67.15
CA ASP A 273 -2.62 116.91 -66.91
C ASP A 273 -2.54 117.72 -68.23
N ILE A 274 -1.62 117.34 -69.13
CA ILE A 274 -1.53 117.90 -70.50
C ILE A 274 -2.76 117.52 -71.33
N CYS A 275 -3.23 116.27 -71.24
CA CYS A 275 -4.43 115.84 -71.94
C CYS A 275 -5.71 116.50 -71.38
N ALA A 276 -5.83 116.68 -70.06
CA ALA A 276 -6.95 117.35 -69.39
C ALA A 276 -7.02 118.85 -69.71
N THR A 277 -5.88 119.49 -69.99
CA THR A 277 -5.83 120.87 -70.48
C THR A 277 -6.14 121.00 -71.98
N SER A 278 -6.27 119.89 -72.71
CA SER A 278 -6.45 119.86 -74.18
C SER A 278 -7.86 119.55 -74.71
N THR A 279 -8.88 119.42 -73.86
CA THR A 279 -10.29 119.27 -74.30
C THR A 279 -11.10 120.56 -74.05
N HIS A 280 -11.53 121.34 -75.07
CA HIS A 280 -12.83 121.26 -75.78
C HIS A 280 -13.11 122.52 -76.68
N PRO A 281 -14.18 122.65 -77.53
CA PRO A 281 -15.26 121.71 -77.96
C PRO A 281 -15.65 121.72 -79.48
N LEU A 282 -16.43 120.73 -79.97
CA LEU A 282 -17.74 120.92 -80.68
C LEU A 282 -18.41 119.60 -81.22
N ARG A 283 -19.58 119.32 -80.63
CA ARG A 283 -20.90 118.85 -81.16
C ARG A 283 -21.13 117.52 -81.94
N HIS A 284 -21.77 116.59 -81.22
CA HIS A 284 -23.14 116.02 -81.39
C HIS A 284 -23.67 115.42 -82.70
N ARG A 285 -23.94 114.10 -82.67
CA ARG A 285 -25.25 113.38 -82.84
C ARG A 285 -24.95 111.88 -82.65
N GLY A 286 -25.67 111.01 -81.94
CA GLY A 286 -26.98 111.03 -81.28
C GLY A 286 -27.54 109.60 -81.35
N ALA A 287 -28.01 109.08 -80.19
CA ALA A 287 -28.76 107.83 -79.93
C ALA A 287 -27.92 106.55 -79.67
N ARG A 288 -27.77 106.08 -78.41
CA ARG A 288 -28.73 105.33 -77.53
C ARG A 288 -28.92 103.88 -78.01
N LEU A 289 -28.93 102.82 -77.20
CA LEU A 289 -29.12 102.53 -75.76
C LEU A 289 -28.67 101.04 -75.60
N SER A 290 -27.74 100.70 -74.72
CA SER A 290 -27.92 100.20 -73.34
C SER A 290 -28.31 98.72 -73.17
N ARG A 291 -27.70 98.14 -72.13
CA ARG A 291 -28.01 96.90 -71.38
C ARG A 291 -27.49 95.60 -71.99
N SER A 292 -27.09 94.58 -71.25
CA SER A 292 -26.77 94.32 -69.83
C SER A 292 -26.43 92.82 -69.80
N GLN A 293 -25.39 92.39 -69.08
CA GLN A 293 -25.47 91.33 -68.04
C GLN A 293 -26.26 90.08 -68.42
N GLU A 294 -25.55 88.98 -68.66
CA GLU A 294 -25.37 87.86 -67.71
C GLU A 294 -23.94 87.31 -67.85
#